data_AF-A0A8J2UHW5-F1
#
_entry.id   AF-A0A8J2UHW5-F1
#
_cell.length_a   1.000
_cell.length_b   1.000
_cell.length_c   1.000
_cell.angle_alpha   90.00
_cell.angle_beta   90.00
_cell.angle_gamma   90.00
#
_symmetry.space_group_name_H-M   'P 1'
#
loop_
_entity.id
_entity.type
_entity.pdbx_description
1 polymer ?
#
loop_
_entity_poly.entity_id
_entity_poly.type
_entity_poly.pdbx_seq_one_letter_code
_entity_poly.pdbx_strand_id
1 'polypeptide(L)'
;MRNLILSCSLLLVLASGTLSAQNTYPWPSSGNIGIGTTTPDWLLTVNGGTHLGNDLNLTRTDNFIYGASIVVDNNISKAITIQKVGGGNIDLINLMATGIGLNGTTVVGLPMGSPSNMSKFSVYTNSANDGIWLSHDGSSYGGSSGFVNIHGPSMGQGSWNGITLSGDAGIAYGTANQTTGNGFIIAPWAAATSGLRLDNKGNVGIATSNTQGYQLAVNGQAIFTRAVVKLYPDWPDYVFRKDYRLPSLDSVDAYIRTHQHLPGMPTAAEMANTGLDLGATQTALLKKIEELTLYIIQQDKTIQDQDQQLERQSKEAKALKARLDRLEQRINHLSAQR
;
A
#
# COMPACT_ATOMS: atom_id res chain seq x y z
N MET A 1 -79.61 80.47 27.11
CA MET A 1 -78.27 80.94 26.72
C MET A 1 -77.47 81.24 27.98
N ARG A 2 -76.22 80.75 28.02
CA ARG A 2 -75.15 80.90 29.05
C ARG A 2 -75.27 79.99 30.27
N ASN A 3 -74.26 79.24 30.73
CA ASN A 3 -72.91 78.87 30.29
C ASN A 3 -72.57 77.68 31.23
N LEU A 4 -72.35 76.46 30.75
CA LEU A 4 -71.04 75.87 30.43
C LEU A 4 -69.88 76.33 31.34
N ILE A 5 -69.16 75.32 31.85
CA ILE A 5 -67.80 75.31 32.41
C ILE A 5 -67.67 75.75 33.88
N LEU A 6 -67.52 74.79 34.80
CA LEU A 6 -66.33 74.70 35.66
C LEU A 6 -66.23 73.38 36.44
N SER A 7 -64.98 72.90 36.52
CA SER A 7 -64.43 71.86 37.40
C SER A 7 -65.07 70.46 37.31
N CYS A 8 -64.60 69.54 36.46
CA CYS A 8 -63.21 69.10 36.33
C CYS A 8 -62.54 68.98 37.71
N SER A 9 -62.20 67.76 38.13
CA SER A 9 -61.45 67.41 39.36
C SER A 9 -62.30 66.95 40.55
N LEU A 10 -63.04 65.84 40.42
CA LEU A 10 -63.26 65.02 41.60
C LEU A 10 -63.30 63.52 41.25
N LEU A 11 -62.15 62.89 41.50
CA LEU A 11 -61.99 61.47 41.85
C LEU A 11 -62.56 60.49 40.79
N LEU A 12 -61.83 60.03 39.77
CA LEU A 12 -60.48 59.45 39.80
C LEU A 12 -60.22 58.52 40.99
N VAL A 13 -61.19 57.66 41.28
CA VAL A 13 -61.01 56.44 42.06
C VAL A 13 -61.55 55.28 41.23
N LEU A 14 -60.84 54.15 41.26
CA LEU A 14 -61.10 52.88 40.57
C LEU A 14 -60.48 52.77 39.17
N ALA A 15 -59.15 52.67 39.13
CA ALA A 15 -58.47 51.47 38.66
C ALA A 15 -56.97 51.74 38.54
N SER A 16 -56.22 51.61 39.63
CA SER A 16 -54.81 51.20 39.54
C SER A 16 -54.77 49.71 39.17
N GLY A 17 -55.35 49.36 38.02
CA GLY A 17 -54.94 48.18 37.29
C GLY A 17 -53.60 48.52 36.67
N THR A 18 -52.63 47.63 36.79
CA THR A 18 -51.49 47.64 35.89
C THR A 18 -52.02 47.79 34.47
N LEU A 19 -51.75 48.91 33.80
CA LEU A 19 -51.95 49.03 32.35
C LEU A 19 -50.91 48.13 31.70
N SER A 20 -51.16 46.83 31.70
CA SER A 20 -50.56 45.94 30.73
C SER A 20 -51.26 46.25 29.42
N ALA A 21 -50.63 47.06 28.59
CA ALA A 21 -50.98 47.12 27.18
C ALA A 21 -50.64 45.76 26.57
N GLN A 22 -51.59 44.83 26.61
CA GLN A 22 -51.52 43.61 25.83
C GLN A 22 -52.23 43.91 24.52
N ASN A 23 -51.47 44.01 23.42
CA ASN A 23 -52.02 44.11 22.07
C ASN A 23 -52.80 42.83 21.77
N THR A 24 -54.05 42.79 22.20
CA THR A 24 -55.02 41.78 21.81
C THR A 24 -55.72 42.34 20.58
N TYR A 25 -55.54 41.66 19.45
CA TYR A 25 -56.10 41.97 18.14
C TYR A 25 -57.56 42.46 18.22
N PRO A 26 -58.02 43.46 17.41
CA PRO A 26 -57.57 43.76 16.05
C PRO A 26 -57.21 45.25 15.84
N TRP A 27 -55.97 45.64 16.12
CA TRP A 27 -55.36 46.84 15.55
C TRP A 27 -53.89 46.56 15.25
N PRO A 28 -53.36 46.99 14.08
CA PRO A 28 -54.01 47.77 13.02
C PRO A 28 -54.92 46.96 12.08
N SER A 29 -55.77 47.65 11.30
CA SER A 29 -56.70 47.06 10.33
C SER A 29 -56.05 46.22 9.22
N SER A 30 -54.73 46.34 9.05
CA SER A 30 -53.92 45.54 8.13
C SER A 30 -53.44 44.20 8.71
N GLY A 31 -53.54 44.00 10.03
CA GLY A 31 -53.10 42.80 10.73
C GLY A 31 -51.60 42.65 10.98
N ASN A 32 -50.79 43.55 10.41
CA ASN A 32 -49.33 43.57 10.58
C ASN A 32 -48.93 44.41 11.80
N ILE A 33 -48.00 43.90 12.61
CA ILE A 33 -47.45 44.60 13.78
C ILE A 33 -46.09 45.20 13.43
N GLY A 34 -45.97 46.53 13.52
CA GLY A 34 -44.71 47.26 13.40
C GLY A 34 -44.19 47.71 14.77
N ILE A 35 -42.94 47.41 15.10
CA ILE A 35 -42.22 47.97 16.26
C ILE A 35 -41.09 48.84 15.72
N GLY A 36 -41.08 50.15 16.06
CA GLY A 36 -40.10 51.10 15.52
C GLY A 36 -40.33 51.49 14.05
N THR A 37 -41.43 51.06 13.44
CA THR A 37 -41.85 51.44 12.08
C THR A 37 -43.36 51.64 12.02
N THR A 38 -43.81 52.59 11.20
CA THR A 38 -45.24 52.82 10.91
C THR A 38 -45.71 52.13 9.64
N THR A 39 -44.80 51.53 8.86
CA THR A 39 -45.09 50.82 7.61
C THR A 39 -44.55 49.39 7.67
N PRO A 40 -45.17 48.49 8.45
CA PRO A 40 -44.74 47.11 8.52
C PRO A 40 -45.01 46.39 7.19
N ASP A 41 -43.96 45.77 6.64
CA ASP A 41 -43.96 45.02 5.39
C ASP A 41 -44.31 43.53 5.57
N TRP A 42 -44.33 43.04 6.81
CA TRP A 42 -44.71 41.67 7.19
C TRP A 42 -45.61 41.66 8.43
N LEU A 43 -46.17 40.48 8.77
CA LEU A 43 -47.02 40.29 9.96
C LEU A 43 -46.37 40.81 11.26
N LEU A 44 -45.04 40.73 11.35
CA LEU A 44 -44.26 41.37 12.39
C LEU A 44 -42.99 41.98 11.77
N THR A 45 -42.85 43.29 11.85
CA THR A 45 -41.64 44.03 11.44
C THR A 45 -41.08 44.79 12.63
N VAL A 46 -39.83 44.55 12.99
CA VAL A 46 -39.11 45.33 14.03
C VAL A 46 -38.00 46.13 13.37
N ASN A 47 -38.13 47.46 13.36
CA ASN A 47 -37.11 48.37 12.87
C ASN A 47 -36.27 48.87 14.05
N GLY A 48 -35.30 48.06 14.46
CA GLY A 48 -34.42 48.28 15.63
C GLY A 48 -33.85 46.97 16.17
N GLY A 49 -33.09 47.05 17.27
CA GLY A 49 -32.61 45.85 17.98
C GLY A 49 -33.74 45.15 18.75
N THR A 50 -33.74 43.81 18.75
CA THR A 50 -34.68 43.01 19.55
C THR A 50 -33.92 42.34 20.70
N HIS A 51 -34.38 42.52 21.93
CA HIS A 51 -33.93 41.75 23.08
C HIS A 51 -35.05 40.79 23.50
N LEU A 52 -34.75 39.49 23.52
CA LEU A 52 -35.68 38.47 23.99
C LEU A 52 -35.18 37.99 25.36
N GLY A 53 -36.05 38.05 26.37
CA GLY A 53 -35.68 37.64 27.73
C GLY A 53 -35.46 36.12 27.89
N ASN A 54 -35.86 35.33 26.89
CA ASN A 54 -35.75 33.87 26.83
C ASN A 54 -35.49 33.44 25.36
N ASP A 55 -35.85 32.20 25.00
CA ASP A 55 -35.62 31.63 23.67
C ASP A 55 -36.53 32.23 22.57
N LEU A 56 -35.98 32.36 21.35
CA LEU A 56 -36.75 32.59 20.13
C LEU A 56 -37.12 31.24 19.50
N ASN A 57 -38.36 30.79 19.67
CA ASN A 57 -38.85 29.58 19.00
C ASN A 57 -39.46 29.92 17.63
N LEU A 58 -38.71 29.66 16.55
CA LEU A 58 -39.21 29.77 15.18
C LEU A 58 -39.77 28.41 14.73
N THR A 59 -41.04 28.15 15.01
CA THR A 59 -41.73 26.95 14.50
C THR A 59 -42.38 27.26 13.15
N ARG A 60 -41.96 26.54 12.09
CA ARG A 60 -42.57 26.63 10.76
C ARG A 60 -42.85 25.22 10.24
N THR A 61 -43.99 25.02 9.60
CA THR A 61 -44.34 23.74 8.94
C THR A 61 -43.67 23.55 7.57
N ASP A 62 -43.03 24.59 7.04
CA ASP A 62 -42.40 24.62 5.71
C ASP A 62 -40.95 25.18 5.78
N ASN A 63 -40.15 24.97 4.73
CA ASN A 63 -38.75 25.38 4.62
C ASN A 63 -38.53 26.89 4.81
N PHE A 64 -37.42 27.36 5.40
CA PHE A 64 -37.07 28.80 5.38
C PHE A 64 -37.09 29.32 3.93
N ILE A 65 -37.74 30.46 3.68
CA ILE A 65 -37.81 31.08 2.35
C ILE A 65 -36.37 31.36 1.88
N TYR A 66 -36.08 31.11 0.60
CA TYR A 66 -34.77 31.43 0.00
C TYR A 66 -34.37 32.87 0.35
N GLY A 67 -33.29 33.05 1.11
CA GLY A 67 -32.80 34.37 1.57
C GLY A 67 -33.10 34.74 3.03
N ALA A 68 -33.87 33.95 3.78
CA ALA A 68 -34.00 34.15 5.23
C ALA A 68 -32.77 33.58 5.96
N SER A 69 -31.94 34.44 6.57
CA SER A 69 -30.79 34.05 7.38
C SER A 69 -30.98 34.47 8.84
N ILE A 70 -30.57 33.61 9.78
CA ILE A 70 -30.31 34.04 11.15
C ILE A 70 -28.89 34.60 11.15
N VAL A 71 -28.76 35.93 11.02
CA VAL A 71 -27.49 36.64 11.15
C VAL A 71 -27.22 36.83 12.63
N VAL A 72 -26.23 36.12 13.17
CA VAL A 72 -25.78 36.32 14.55
C VAL A 72 -24.50 37.15 14.51
N ASP A 73 -24.54 38.35 15.10
CA ASP A 73 -23.42 39.29 15.09
C ASP A 73 -22.22 38.78 15.89
N ASN A 74 -21.04 39.29 15.56
CA ASN A 74 -19.68 38.75 15.73
C ASN A 74 -19.16 38.53 17.17
N ASN A 75 -20.01 38.47 18.20
CA ASN A 75 -19.60 38.31 19.60
C ASN A 75 -20.23 37.10 20.29
N ILE A 76 -20.26 35.95 19.62
CA ILE A 76 -20.61 34.69 20.27
C ILE A 76 -19.34 33.98 20.71
N SER A 77 -18.95 34.15 21.98
CA SER A 77 -17.82 33.42 22.58
C SER A 77 -18.14 31.96 22.94
N LYS A 78 -19.31 31.44 22.53
CA LYS A 78 -19.77 30.05 22.78
C LYS A 78 -20.53 29.54 21.55
N ALA A 79 -20.30 28.29 21.17
CA ALA A 79 -20.76 27.70 19.91
C ALA A 79 -22.27 27.89 19.64
N ILE A 80 -22.61 28.27 18.40
CA ILE A 80 -23.98 28.10 17.87
C ILE A 80 -24.26 26.60 17.90
N THR A 81 -25.16 26.16 18.77
CA THR A 81 -25.55 24.75 18.89
C THR A 81 -26.76 24.51 17.99
N ILE A 82 -26.56 23.85 16.84
CA ILE A 82 -27.65 23.38 15.97
C ILE A 82 -27.96 21.94 16.36
N GLN A 83 -28.98 21.74 17.19
CA GLN A 83 -29.40 20.41 17.65
C GLN A 83 -30.66 19.97 16.90
N LYS A 84 -30.64 18.76 16.34
CA LYS A 84 -31.82 18.14 15.74
C LYS A 84 -32.78 17.63 16.82
N VAL A 85 -34.06 17.93 16.70
CA VAL A 85 -35.15 17.27 17.45
C VAL A 85 -35.92 16.36 16.47
N GLY A 86 -35.76 15.04 16.56
CA GLY A 86 -36.46 14.03 15.72
C GLY A 86 -35.69 13.47 14.51
N GLY A 87 -36.05 12.25 14.06
CA GLY A 87 -35.28 11.38 13.16
C GLY A 87 -35.23 11.76 11.66
N GLY A 88 -34.25 12.60 11.29
CA GLY A 88 -33.87 12.92 9.90
C GLY A 88 -32.47 13.52 9.87
N ASN A 89 -31.97 13.95 8.71
CA ASN A 89 -30.65 14.60 8.59
C ASN A 89 -30.75 16.13 8.70
N ILE A 90 -29.67 16.78 9.15
CA ILE A 90 -29.48 18.24 9.02
C ILE A 90 -28.63 18.45 7.77
N ASP A 91 -29.24 18.89 6.66
CA ASP A 91 -28.57 18.94 5.35
C ASP A 91 -27.79 20.23 5.05
N LEU A 92 -27.92 21.32 5.82
CA LEU A 92 -27.18 22.56 5.57
C LEU A 92 -26.53 23.13 6.83
N ILE A 93 -25.28 22.78 7.04
CA ILE A 93 -24.36 23.54 7.89
C ILE A 93 -23.34 24.20 6.95
N ASN A 94 -23.62 25.44 6.51
CA ASN A 94 -22.65 26.25 5.79
C ASN A 94 -21.76 26.98 6.82
N LEU A 95 -20.70 26.31 7.27
CA LEU A 95 -19.71 26.88 8.18
C LEU A 95 -18.60 27.57 7.40
N MET A 96 -18.66 28.90 7.34
CA MET A 96 -17.53 29.70 6.93
C MET A 96 -16.49 29.65 8.06
N ALA A 97 -15.53 28.73 7.92
CA ALA A 97 -14.33 28.49 8.74
C ALA A 97 -14.35 27.27 9.69
N THR A 98 -13.45 26.33 9.36
CA THR A 98 -12.75 25.35 10.23
C THR A 98 -13.57 24.34 11.04
N GLY A 99 -14.09 23.31 10.34
CA GLY A 99 -14.23 21.93 10.84
C GLY A 99 -15.57 21.54 11.52
N ILE A 100 -16.06 20.33 11.20
CA ILE A 100 -17.37 19.79 11.61
C ILE A 100 -17.23 18.30 11.99
N GLY A 101 -17.90 17.83 13.05
CA GLY A 101 -18.06 16.39 13.36
C GLY A 101 -19.38 15.86 12.81
N LEU A 102 -19.38 14.69 12.16
CA LEU A 102 -20.51 14.21 11.34
C LEU A 102 -20.83 12.72 11.57
N ASN A 103 -22.11 12.38 11.50
CA ASN A 103 -22.66 11.01 11.46
C ASN A 103 -23.42 10.87 10.12
N GLY A 104 -22.96 10.00 9.21
CA GLY A 104 -23.48 9.85 7.82
C GLY A 104 -22.46 10.16 6.71
N THR A 105 -22.88 10.11 5.44
CA THR A 105 -22.11 10.52 4.25
C THR A 105 -21.89 12.03 4.25
N THR A 106 -20.81 12.54 4.83
CA THR A 106 -20.52 13.97 4.80
C THR A 106 -19.02 14.24 4.73
N VAL A 107 -18.62 15.22 3.91
CA VAL A 107 -17.23 15.66 3.70
C VAL A 107 -16.85 16.70 4.75
N VAL A 108 -15.80 16.47 5.54
CA VAL A 108 -15.14 17.55 6.31
C VAL A 108 -14.04 18.11 5.45
N GLY A 109 -14.35 19.20 4.77
CA GLY A 109 -13.41 19.91 3.92
C GLY A 109 -12.96 21.24 4.51
N LEU A 110 -11.67 21.56 4.48
CA LEU A 110 -11.21 22.95 4.62
C LEU A 110 -11.22 23.62 3.22
N PRO A 111 -12.19 24.50 2.90
CA PRO A 111 -12.17 25.21 1.63
C PRO A 111 -11.02 26.23 1.63
N MET A 112 -10.11 26.10 0.67
CA MET A 112 -9.18 27.18 0.34
C MET A 112 -9.07 27.30 -1.19
N GLY A 113 -9.92 28.20 -1.72
CA GLY A 113 -9.70 28.98 -2.95
C GLY A 113 -9.82 28.25 -4.28
N SER A 114 -11.04 27.93 -4.73
CA SER A 114 -11.54 28.08 -6.12
C SER A 114 -12.99 27.56 -6.21
N PRO A 115 -13.91 28.17 -6.98
CA PRO A 115 -15.36 27.90 -6.90
C PRO A 115 -15.81 26.49 -7.33
N SER A 116 -14.91 25.66 -7.88
CA SER A 116 -15.32 24.44 -8.57
C SER A 116 -14.95 23.14 -7.90
N ASN A 117 -14.13 23.08 -6.84
CA ASN A 117 -13.62 21.77 -6.45
C ASN A 117 -13.25 21.59 -4.96
N MET A 118 -13.23 20.31 -4.56
CA MET A 118 -13.18 19.78 -3.19
C MET A 118 -12.02 20.32 -2.33
N SER A 119 -12.16 20.21 -1.01
CA SER A 119 -11.15 20.69 -0.06
C SER A 119 -9.83 19.94 -0.14
N LYS A 120 -8.72 20.70 -0.04
CA LYS A 120 -7.34 20.18 -0.08
C LYS A 120 -7.05 19.11 0.97
N PHE A 121 -7.77 19.14 2.08
CA PHE A 121 -7.88 18.02 3.02
C PHE A 121 -9.36 17.68 3.14
N SER A 122 -9.72 16.42 2.84
CA SER A 122 -11.08 15.91 2.98
C SER A 122 -11.07 14.55 3.68
N VAL A 123 -11.88 14.41 4.73
CA VAL A 123 -12.26 13.09 5.26
C VAL A 123 -13.67 12.81 4.78
N TYR A 124 -13.85 11.70 4.06
CA TYR A 124 -15.13 11.37 3.43
C TYR A 124 -15.40 9.87 3.48
N THR A 125 -16.65 9.53 3.74
CA THR A 125 -17.17 8.16 3.73
C THR A 125 -18.43 8.11 2.86
N ASN A 126 -18.55 7.09 2.00
CA ASN A 126 -19.75 6.81 1.24
C ASN A 126 -19.88 5.33 0.88
N SER A 127 -20.96 4.98 0.18
CA SER A 127 -21.23 3.59 -0.21
C SER A 127 -20.16 2.94 -1.09
N ALA A 128 -19.21 3.72 -1.63
CA ALA A 128 -18.17 3.26 -2.55
C ALA A 128 -16.73 3.55 -2.06
N ASN A 129 -16.51 4.53 -1.17
CA ASN A 129 -15.20 5.03 -0.77
C ASN A 129 -15.22 5.58 0.65
N ASP A 130 -14.29 5.12 1.47
CA ASP A 130 -13.97 5.68 2.78
C ASP A 130 -12.49 6.10 2.81
N GLY A 131 -12.15 7.29 3.31
CA GLY A 131 -10.73 7.66 3.45
C GLY A 131 -10.41 9.13 3.73
N ILE A 132 -9.10 9.39 3.77
CA ILE A 132 -8.50 10.72 3.93
C ILE A 132 -7.85 11.12 2.59
N TRP A 133 -8.22 12.30 2.11
CA TRP A 133 -7.82 12.84 0.82
C TRP A 133 -6.99 14.11 1.00
N LEU A 134 -5.83 14.16 0.35
CA LEU A 134 -4.96 15.33 0.27
C LEU A 134 -4.79 15.73 -1.21
N SER A 135 -5.33 16.89 -1.61
CA SER A 135 -5.29 17.44 -2.98
C SER A 135 -4.56 18.79 -3.01
N HIS A 136 -3.79 19.03 -4.08
CA HIS A 136 -2.96 20.22 -4.22
C HIS A 136 -3.71 21.42 -4.86
N ASP A 137 -4.59 21.19 -5.85
CA ASP A 137 -5.27 22.24 -6.64
C ASP A 137 -6.80 22.26 -6.52
N GLY A 138 -7.35 21.43 -5.64
CA GLY A 138 -8.78 21.28 -5.45
C GLY A 138 -9.45 20.50 -6.57
N SER A 139 -8.89 20.39 -7.79
CA SER A 139 -9.59 19.91 -9.00
C SER A 139 -10.33 18.58 -8.82
N SER A 140 -11.55 18.52 -9.38
CA SER A 140 -12.42 17.35 -9.36
C SER A 140 -11.66 16.09 -9.77
N TYR A 141 -12.04 14.96 -9.17
CA TYR A 141 -11.72 13.59 -9.59
C TYR A 141 -11.24 13.52 -11.05
N GLY A 142 -9.92 13.39 -11.27
CA GLY A 142 -9.32 13.23 -12.60
C GLY A 142 -8.40 14.35 -13.12
N GLY A 143 -8.14 15.42 -12.35
CA GLY A 143 -7.14 16.44 -12.69
C GLY A 143 -5.70 16.05 -12.28
N SER A 144 -4.80 15.96 -13.25
CA SER A 144 -3.48 15.31 -13.14
C SER A 144 -2.38 16.08 -12.37
N SER A 145 -2.48 16.25 -11.04
CA SER A 145 -1.25 16.52 -10.25
C SER A 145 -1.29 16.01 -8.80
N GLY A 146 -0.10 15.70 -8.26
CA GLY A 146 0.21 14.81 -7.13
C GLY A 146 -0.83 14.61 -6.02
N PHE A 147 -1.16 13.33 -5.78
CA PHE A 147 -2.09 12.87 -4.76
C PHE A 147 -1.39 11.98 -3.73
N VAL A 148 -1.77 12.11 -2.45
CA VAL A 148 -1.57 11.05 -1.44
C VAL A 148 -2.96 10.58 -1.04
N ASN A 149 -3.45 9.53 -1.70
CA ASN A 149 -4.73 8.93 -1.36
C ASN A 149 -4.48 7.82 -0.32
N ILE A 150 -5.06 7.97 0.88
CA ILE A 150 -5.10 6.89 1.87
C ILE A 150 -6.50 6.28 1.80
N HIS A 151 -6.64 5.22 1.02
CA HIS A 151 -7.91 4.52 0.85
C HIS A 151 -8.18 3.57 2.04
N GLY A 152 -9.37 3.69 2.63
CA GLY A 152 -10.02 2.60 3.37
C GLY A 152 -10.44 1.46 2.44
N PRO A 153 -10.99 0.35 2.96
CA PRO A 153 -10.85 -1.03 2.44
C PRO A 153 -11.45 -1.36 1.06
N SER A 154 -11.90 -0.39 0.26
CA SER A 154 -12.34 -0.65 -1.11
C SER A 154 -12.02 0.50 -2.04
N MET A 155 -11.00 0.33 -2.89
CA MET A 155 -10.83 1.17 -4.08
C MET A 155 -12.00 0.92 -5.04
N GLY A 156 -12.87 1.94 -5.20
CA GLY A 156 -14.01 1.92 -6.11
C GLY A 156 -13.67 2.26 -7.57
N GLN A 157 -14.71 2.28 -8.41
CA GLN A 157 -14.61 2.52 -9.84
C GLN A 157 -14.10 3.95 -10.16
N GLY A 158 -12.79 4.11 -10.35
CA GLY A 158 -12.14 5.34 -10.85
C GLY A 158 -10.62 5.41 -10.60
N SER A 159 -10.08 4.59 -9.69
CA SER A 159 -8.67 4.66 -9.22
C SER A 159 -7.72 3.65 -9.87
N TRP A 160 -7.99 3.25 -11.12
CA TRP A 160 -7.45 2.03 -11.72
C TRP A 160 -6.08 2.25 -12.36
N ASN A 161 -5.06 1.49 -11.94
CA ASN A 161 -3.94 1.13 -12.81
C ASN A 161 -3.60 -0.35 -12.76
N GLY A 162 -2.76 -0.86 -13.67
CA GLY A 162 -2.34 -2.28 -13.70
C GLY A 162 -1.67 -2.79 -12.41
N ILE A 163 -1.58 -1.96 -11.37
CA ILE A 163 -1.05 -2.24 -10.05
C ILE A 163 -2.20 -2.32 -9.01
N THR A 164 -3.19 -1.41 -9.02
CA THR A 164 -4.30 -1.29 -8.04
C THR A 164 -5.64 -1.84 -8.52
N LEU A 165 -6.41 -2.40 -7.59
CA LEU A 165 -7.48 -3.35 -7.89
C LEU A 165 -8.66 -3.16 -6.94
N SER A 166 -9.83 -3.66 -7.33
CA SER A 166 -11.04 -3.54 -6.50
C SER A 166 -10.86 -4.31 -5.19
N GLY A 167 -11.01 -3.63 -4.06
CA GLY A 167 -10.80 -4.22 -2.73
C GLY A 167 -9.38 -4.08 -2.18
N ASP A 168 -8.45 -3.48 -2.94
CA ASP A 168 -7.15 -3.10 -2.39
C ASP A 168 -7.28 -1.91 -1.43
N ALA A 169 -6.36 -1.84 -0.47
CA ALA A 169 -6.16 -0.67 0.39
C ALA A 169 -4.71 -0.21 0.24
N GLY A 170 -4.42 1.06 -0.04
CA GLY A 170 -3.04 1.46 -0.33
C GLY A 170 -2.80 2.96 -0.48
N ILE A 171 -1.54 3.30 -0.79
CA ILE A 171 -1.05 4.64 -1.08
C ILE A 171 -0.54 4.68 -2.54
N ALA A 172 -1.11 5.54 -3.38
CA ALA A 172 -0.79 5.65 -4.82
C ALA A 172 -0.53 7.10 -5.28
N TYR A 173 0.36 7.29 -6.28
CA TYR A 173 0.83 8.61 -6.76
C TYR A 173 0.92 8.74 -8.31
N GLY A 174 0.06 9.49 -9.05
CA GLY A 174 0.23 9.70 -10.53
C GLY A 174 -1.04 9.73 -11.45
N THR A 175 -1.03 9.13 -12.67
CA THR A 175 -2.05 9.18 -13.75
C THR A 175 -2.44 7.79 -14.39
N ALA A 176 -3.73 7.56 -14.69
CA ALA A 176 -4.50 6.29 -15.05
C ALA A 176 -3.83 5.25 -16.00
N ASN A 177 -3.87 3.89 -15.82
CA ASN A 177 -4.96 2.92 -16.20
C ASN A 177 -4.58 1.38 -16.02
N GLN A 178 -5.54 0.42 -15.86
CA GLN A 178 -5.50 -1.11 -15.87
C GLN A 178 -5.85 -1.94 -14.57
N THR A 179 -5.92 -3.30 -14.62
CA THR A 179 -6.80 -4.21 -13.79
C THR A 179 -6.21 -5.54 -13.20
N THR A 180 -6.81 -6.01 -12.06
CA THR A 180 -6.97 -7.38 -11.41
C THR A 180 -6.26 -7.82 -10.08
N GLY A 181 -6.99 -7.92 -8.92
CA GLY A 181 -6.61 -8.66 -7.67
C GLY A 181 -7.05 -8.04 -6.31
N ASN A 182 -6.55 -8.53 -5.15
CA ASN A 182 -6.80 -8.02 -3.77
C ASN A 182 -5.46 -7.87 -2.97
N GLY A 183 -5.24 -6.82 -2.14
CA GLY A 183 -3.98 -6.57 -1.40
C GLY A 183 -3.70 -5.13 -0.88
N PHE A 184 -2.58 -4.95 -0.15
CA PHE A 184 -2.03 -3.63 0.24
C PHE A 184 -0.96 -3.14 -0.74
N ILE A 185 -1.02 -1.87 -1.16
CA ILE A 185 -0.19 -1.36 -2.27
C ILE A 185 0.51 -0.05 -1.93
N ILE A 186 1.80 0.04 -2.30
CA ILE A 186 2.58 1.29 -2.39
C ILE A 186 3.13 1.39 -3.81
N ALA A 187 2.61 2.31 -4.63
CA ALA A 187 3.01 2.38 -6.04
C ALA A 187 2.96 3.78 -6.67
N PRO A 188 3.88 4.06 -7.61
CA PRO A 188 3.68 5.13 -8.57
C PRO A 188 2.55 4.74 -9.55
N TRP A 189 1.66 5.68 -9.81
CA TRP A 189 0.56 5.58 -10.76
C TRP A 189 1.07 6.09 -12.12
N ALA A 190 1.80 5.25 -12.85
CA ALA A 190 2.08 5.51 -14.26
C ALA A 190 1.86 4.22 -15.06
N ALA A 191 1.55 4.36 -16.36
CA ALA A 191 1.40 3.20 -17.23
C ALA A 191 2.71 2.37 -17.22
N ALA A 192 2.59 1.05 -17.09
CA ALA A 192 3.70 0.08 -17.07
C ALA A 192 4.69 0.14 -15.89
N THR A 193 4.45 0.98 -14.87
CA THR A 193 5.21 0.86 -13.60
C THR A 193 4.58 -0.21 -12.73
N SER A 194 5.35 -0.80 -11.82
CA SER A 194 4.84 -1.79 -10.88
C SER A 194 5.51 -1.55 -9.52
N GLY A 195 4.70 -1.35 -8.48
CA GLY A 195 5.14 -0.95 -7.15
C GLY A 195 5.37 -2.13 -6.21
N LEU A 196 5.34 -1.85 -4.91
CA LEU A 196 5.31 -2.86 -3.86
C LEU A 196 3.86 -3.25 -3.56
N ARG A 197 3.60 -4.55 -3.53
CA ARG A 197 2.29 -5.12 -3.25
C ARG A 197 2.39 -6.20 -2.17
N LEU A 198 1.40 -6.25 -1.28
CA LEU A 198 1.15 -7.34 -0.35
C LEU A 198 -0.20 -7.96 -0.73
N ASP A 199 -0.23 -9.24 -1.14
CA ASP A 199 -1.49 -9.90 -1.49
C ASP A 199 -2.32 -10.30 -0.24
N ASN A 200 -3.54 -10.81 -0.45
CA ASN A 200 -4.42 -11.25 0.63
C ASN A 200 -3.92 -12.47 1.42
N LYS A 201 -2.85 -13.14 0.97
CA LYS A 201 -2.16 -14.23 1.67
C LYS A 201 -0.92 -13.72 2.42
N GLY A 202 -0.59 -12.43 2.30
CA GLY A 202 0.58 -11.82 2.90
C GLY A 202 1.86 -11.97 2.08
N ASN A 203 1.79 -12.36 0.81
CA ASN A 203 2.97 -12.43 -0.06
C ASN A 203 3.32 -11.06 -0.63
N VAL A 204 4.62 -10.79 -0.79
CA VAL A 204 5.14 -9.52 -1.30
C VAL A 204 5.50 -9.63 -2.79
N GLY A 205 4.90 -8.78 -3.62
CA GLY A 205 5.30 -8.58 -5.01
C GLY A 205 6.02 -7.25 -5.18
N ILE A 206 7.20 -7.26 -5.82
CA ILE A 206 7.90 -6.06 -6.28
C ILE A 206 7.88 -6.09 -7.80
N ALA A 207 7.30 -5.04 -8.37
CA ALA A 207 7.10 -4.91 -9.81
C ALA A 207 6.23 -6.02 -10.46
N THR A 208 5.44 -6.76 -9.67
CA THR A 208 4.52 -7.81 -10.14
C THR A 208 3.26 -7.85 -9.28
N SER A 209 2.13 -8.18 -9.91
CA SER A 209 0.85 -8.47 -9.25
C SER A 209 0.66 -9.96 -8.92
N ASN A 210 1.43 -10.84 -9.56
CA ASN A 210 1.35 -12.28 -9.38
C ASN A 210 2.63 -12.80 -8.71
N THR A 211 2.51 -13.22 -7.46
CA THR A 211 3.60 -13.78 -6.67
C THR A 211 3.85 -15.26 -6.98
N GLN A 212 3.01 -15.90 -7.79
CA GLN A 212 3.06 -17.34 -8.12
C GLN A 212 3.12 -18.27 -6.90
N GLY A 213 2.65 -17.79 -5.74
CA GLY A 213 2.69 -18.53 -4.47
C GLY A 213 3.99 -18.38 -3.68
N TYR A 214 4.98 -17.63 -4.18
CA TYR A 214 6.18 -17.29 -3.42
C TYR A 214 5.90 -16.15 -2.43
N GLN A 215 6.54 -16.20 -1.26
CA GLN A 215 6.41 -15.14 -0.25
C GLN A 215 7.00 -13.79 -0.71
N LEU A 216 7.99 -13.82 -1.61
CA LEU A 216 8.57 -12.65 -2.24
C LEU A 216 8.78 -12.94 -3.73
N ALA A 217 8.16 -12.14 -4.61
CA ALA A 217 8.36 -12.20 -6.05
C ALA A 217 8.84 -10.85 -6.57
N VAL A 218 9.92 -10.86 -7.35
CA VAL A 218 10.51 -9.64 -7.94
C VAL A 218 10.52 -9.80 -9.46
N ASN A 219 9.81 -8.93 -10.16
CA ASN A 219 9.86 -8.86 -11.62
C ASN A 219 10.86 -7.78 -12.04
N GLY A 220 12.14 -8.15 -12.09
CA GLY A 220 13.24 -7.24 -12.37
C GLY A 220 14.53 -7.72 -11.72
N GLN A 221 15.52 -6.84 -11.68
CA GLN A 221 16.80 -7.12 -11.03
C GLN A 221 16.75 -6.72 -9.55
N ALA A 222 17.39 -7.51 -8.69
CA ALA A 222 17.58 -7.21 -7.28
C ALA A 222 19.07 -7.24 -6.93
N ILE A 223 19.52 -6.30 -6.11
CA ILE A 223 20.88 -6.24 -5.57
C ILE A 223 20.84 -6.42 -4.06
N PHE A 224 21.73 -7.25 -3.53
CA PHE A 224 21.84 -7.54 -2.11
C PHE A 224 23.28 -7.31 -1.66
N THR A 225 23.48 -6.67 -0.51
CA THR A 225 24.79 -6.66 0.15
C THR A 225 25.13 -8.06 0.69
N ARG A 226 24.12 -8.81 1.11
CA ARG A 226 24.21 -10.22 1.53
C ARG A 226 22.88 -10.93 1.36
N ALA A 227 22.90 -12.11 0.74
CA ALA A 227 21.78 -13.04 0.71
C ALA A 227 22.22 -14.38 1.33
N VAL A 228 21.40 -14.94 2.23
CA VAL A 228 21.68 -16.24 2.87
C VAL A 228 20.56 -17.20 2.49
N VAL A 229 20.88 -18.16 1.63
CA VAL A 229 19.97 -19.25 1.29
C VAL A 229 20.22 -20.38 2.28
N LYS A 230 19.28 -20.59 3.21
CA LYS A 230 19.37 -21.67 4.19
C LYS A 230 18.59 -22.87 3.68
N LEU A 231 19.30 -23.85 3.16
CA LEU A 231 18.75 -25.17 2.90
C LEU A 231 18.61 -25.93 4.22
N TYR A 232 17.46 -26.58 4.42
CA TYR A 232 17.31 -27.60 5.45
C TYR A 232 17.98 -28.90 4.93
N PRO A 233 18.55 -29.69 5.85
CA PRO A 233 19.90 -30.26 5.78
C PRO A 233 20.08 -31.25 4.63
N ASP A 234 21.13 -31.05 3.80
CA ASP A 234 21.81 -32.10 3.02
C ASP A 234 23.03 -31.52 2.28
N TRP A 235 23.97 -30.94 3.04
CA TRP A 235 25.30 -30.63 2.47
C TRP A 235 26.02 -31.95 2.12
N PRO A 236 26.74 -32.00 0.99
CA PRO A 236 27.18 -33.25 0.38
C PRO A 236 28.35 -33.95 1.07
N ASP A 237 28.77 -33.53 2.27
CA ASP A 237 29.83 -34.14 3.08
C ASP A 237 29.73 -35.67 3.21
N TYR A 238 28.53 -36.23 3.02
CA TYR A 238 28.33 -37.68 2.96
C TYR A 238 29.15 -38.37 1.86
N VAL A 239 29.58 -37.65 0.81
CA VAL A 239 30.46 -38.14 -0.27
C VAL A 239 31.78 -38.66 0.28
N PHE A 240 32.24 -38.12 1.42
CA PHE A 240 33.48 -38.56 2.07
C PHE A 240 33.29 -39.72 3.05
N ARG A 241 32.07 -40.20 3.27
CA ARG A 241 31.84 -41.34 4.17
C ARG A 241 32.30 -42.64 3.52
N LYS A 242 32.73 -43.60 4.35
CA LYS A 242 33.28 -44.89 3.89
C LYS A 242 32.28 -45.74 3.10
N ASP A 243 30.99 -45.55 3.35
CA ASP A 243 29.89 -46.24 2.69
C ASP A 243 29.42 -45.54 1.41
N TYR A 244 29.96 -44.35 1.09
CA TYR A 244 29.64 -43.67 -0.16
C TYR A 244 30.17 -44.44 -1.36
N ARG A 245 29.27 -44.77 -2.28
CA ARG A 245 29.62 -45.42 -3.54
C ARG A 245 29.89 -44.36 -4.58
N LEU A 246 31.16 -43.97 -4.72
CA LEU A 246 31.61 -43.10 -5.80
C LEU A 246 31.29 -43.77 -7.15
N PRO A 247 30.58 -43.10 -8.07
CA PRO A 247 30.36 -43.62 -9.42
C PRO A 247 31.68 -43.94 -10.13
N SER A 248 31.68 -44.83 -11.12
CA SER A 248 32.86 -45.01 -11.97
C SER A 248 32.89 -43.93 -13.06
N LEU A 249 34.08 -43.52 -13.50
CA LEU A 249 34.22 -42.58 -14.62
C LEU A 249 33.55 -43.10 -15.90
N ASP A 250 33.57 -44.41 -16.14
CA ASP A 250 32.87 -45.03 -17.27
C ASP A 250 31.35 -44.86 -17.16
N SER A 251 30.77 -45.02 -15.96
CA SER A 251 29.34 -44.82 -15.73
C SER A 251 28.94 -43.36 -15.92
N VAL A 252 29.81 -42.43 -15.52
CA VAL A 252 29.60 -40.99 -15.69
C VAL A 252 29.71 -40.59 -17.16
N ASP A 253 30.70 -41.09 -17.90
CA ASP A 253 30.86 -40.87 -19.34
C ASP A 253 29.64 -41.39 -20.12
N ALA A 254 29.19 -42.62 -19.82
CA ALA A 254 27.98 -43.18 -20.43
C ALA A 254 26.74 -42.31 -20.16
N TYR A 255 26.59 -41.78 -18.94
CA TYR A 255 25.50 -40.88 -18.59
C TYR A 255 25.57 -39.57 -19.39
N ILE A 256 26.74 -38.93 -19.45
CA ILE A 256 26.94 -37.66 -20.16
C ILE A 256 26.65 -37.82 -21.65
N ARG A 257 27.12 -38.89 -22.28
CA ARG A 257 26.85 -39.15 -23.71
C ARG A 257 25.37 -39.27 -24.01
N THR A 258 24.62 -39.88 -23.09
CA THR A 258 23.18 -40.13 -23.24
C THR A 258 22.34 -38.91 -22.90
N HIS A 259 22.66 -38.20 -21.82
CA HIS A 259 21.80 -37.13 -21.26
C HIS A 259 22.32 -35.72 -21.53
N GLN A 260 23.57 -35.55 -21.99
CA GLN A 260 24.19 -34.25 -22.28
C GLN A 260 24.31 -33.32 -21.05
N HIS A 261 24.24 -33.87 -19.83
CA HIS A 261 24.49 -33.14 -18.59
C HIS A 261 25.07 -34.08 -17.52
N LEU A 262 25.58 -33.51 -16.41
CA LEU A 262 26.12 -34.30 -15.30
C LEU A 262 24.98 -34.96 -14.47
N PRO A 263 25.20 -36.18 -13.93
CA PRO A 263 24.22 -36.84 -13.07
C PRO A 263 23.85 -35.96 -11.86
N GLY A 264 22.55 -35.74 -11.62
CA GLY A 264 22.07 -34.94 -10.49
C GLY A 264 22.18 -33.42 -10.67
N MET A 265 22.58 -32.94 -11.85
CA MET A 265 22.43 -31.52 -12.23
C MET A 265 21.14 -31.34 -13.05
N PRO A 266 20.42 -30.22 -12.87
CA PRO A 266 19.24 -29.92 -13.68
C PRO A 266 19.62 -29.68 -15.14
N THR A 267 18.72 -30.04 -16.05
CA THR A 267 18.88 -29.78 -17.48
C THR A 267 18.67 -28.31 -17.82
N ALA A 268 19.20 -27.86 -18.97
CA ALA A 268 18.93 -26.52 -19.48
C ALA A 268 17.42 -26.28 -19.71
N ALA A 269 16.67 -27.31 -20.13
CA ALA A 269 15.23 -27.22 -20.35
C ALA A 269 14.45 -27.07 -19.04
N GLU A 270 14.84 -27.80 -17.98
CA GLU A 270 14.24 -27.64 -16.65
C GLU A 270 14.52 -26.24 -16.11
N MET A 271 15.78 -25.78 -16.14
CA MET A 271 16.14 -24.43 -15.67
C MET A 271 15.41 -23.31 -16.42
N ALA A 272 15.18 -23.48 -17.73
CA ALA A 272 14.43 -22.51 -18.53
C ALA A 272 12.94 -22.43 -18.12
N ASN A 273 12.34 -23.54 -17.68
CA ASN A 273 10.92 -23.61 -17.34
C ASN A 273 10.64 -23.28 -15.87
N THR A 274 11.44 -23.79 -14.93
CA THR A 274 11.19 -23.67 -13.49
C THR A 274 12.03 -22.57 -12.82
N GLY A 275 12.99 -22.00 -13.55
CA GLY A 275 14.02 -21.13 -12.97
C GLY A 275 15.11 -21.91 -12.25
N LEU A 276 16.07 -21.16 -11.70
CA LEU A 276 17.24 -21.70 -11.01
C LEU A 276 17.06 -21.60 -9.49
N ASP A 277 16.97 -22.74 -8.81
CA ASP A 277 17.11 -22.79 -7.35
C ASP A 277 18.60 -22.67 -6.99
N LEU A 278 18.98 -21.51 -6.47
CA LEU A 278 20.36 -21.22 -6.07
C LEU A 278 20.88 -22.17 -4.99
N GLY A 279 20.02 -22.60 -4.06
CA GLY A 279 20.42 -23.49 -3.00
C GLY A 279 20.65 -24.91 -3.55
N ALA A 280 19.63 -25.50 -4.19
CA ALA A 280 19.73 -26.86 -4.71
C ALA A 280 20.88 -27.00 -5.73
N THR A 281 21.07 -26.01 -6.59
CA THR A 281 22.15 -26.01 -7.59
C THR A 281 23.52 -25.87 -6.93
N GLN A 282 23.68 -25.02 -5.91
CA GLN A 282 24.94 -24.88 -5.18
C GLN A 282 25.31 -26.17 -4.44
N THR A 283 24.33 -26.85 -3.85
CA THR A 283 24.53 -28.16 -3.21
C THR A 283 24.93 -29.22 -4.23
N ALA A 284 24.24 -29.30 -5.38
CA ALA A 284 24.58 -30.24 -6.44
C ALA A 284 25.99 -29.97 -7.01
N LEU A 285 26.36 -28.71 -7.21
CA LEU A 285 27.69 -28.31 -7.65
C LEU A 285 28.76 -28.71 -6.63
N LEU A 286 28.53 -28.45 -5.34
CA LEU A 286 29.47 -28.83 -4.30
C LEU A 286 29.68 -30.35 -4.26
N LYS A 287 28.61 -31.14 -4.39
CA LYS A 287 28.70 -32.61 -4.50
C LYS A 287 29.64 -33.02 -5.64
N LYS A 288 29.54 -32.36 -6.79
CA LYS A 288 30.42 -32.65 -7.95
C LYS A 288 31.87 -32.26 -7.71
N ILE A 289 32.11 -31.15 -7.02
CA ILE A 289 33.46 -30.75 -6.62
C ILE A 289 34.08 -31.80 -5.67
N GLU A 290 33.30 -32.32 -4.72
CA GLU A 290 33.76 -33.36 -3.79
C GLU A 290 34.02 -34.70 -4.48
N GLU A 291 33.13 -35.15 -5.37
CA GLU A 291 33.33 -36.35 -6.20
C GLU A 291 34.58 -36.20 -7.09
N LEU A 292 34.76 -35.05 -7.73
CA LEU A 292 35.96 -34.73 -8.53
C LEU A 292 37.22 -34.78 -7.69
N THR A 293 37.17 -34.29 -6.45
CA THR A 293 38.30 -34.35 -5.52
C THR A 293 38.67 -35.81 -5.22
N LEU A 294 37.69 -36.69 -5.01
CA LEU A 294 37.95 -38.13 -4.82
C LEU A 294 38.58 -38.78 -6.06
N TYR A 295 38.12 -38.46 -7.27
CA TYR A 295 38.75 -38.96 -8.49
C TYR A 295 40.20 -38.50 -8.64
N ILE A 296 40.49 -37.22 -8.32
CA ILE A 296 41.86 -36.68 -8.36
C ILE A 296 42.76 -37.40 -7.37
N ILE A 297 42.30 -37.63 -6.14
CA ILE A 297 43.06 -38.41 -5.13
C ILE A 297 43.33 -39.83 -5.62
N GLN A 298 42.34 -40.48 -6.26
CA GLN A 298 42.52 -41.82 -6.82
C GLN A 298 43.50 -41.83 -8.00
N GLN A 299 43.47 -40.79 -8.82
CA GLN A 299 44.38 -40.62 -9.95
C GLN A 299 45.83 -40.40 -9.47
N ASP A 300 46.05 -39.56 -8.47
CA ASP A 300 47.37 -39.30 -7.88
C ASP A 300 48.00 -40.58 -7.32
N LYS A 301 47.22 -41.41 -6.60
CA LYS A 301 47.68 -42.73 -6.14
C LYS A 301 48.10 -43.64 -7.31
N THR A 302 47.32 -43.64 -8.39
CA THR A 302 47.63 -44.45 -9.58
C THR A 302 48.92 -43.99 -10.24
N ILE A 303 49.15 -42.67 -10.33
CA ILE A 303 50.39 -42.09 -10.87
C ILE A 303 51.59 -42.49 -9.99
N GLN A 304 51.47 -42.38 -8.67
CA GLN A 304 52.53 -42.78 -7.74
C GLN A 304 52.87 -44.28 -7.88
N ASP A 305 51.87 -45.14 -8.02
CA ASP A 305 52.08 -46.57 -8.24
C ASP A 305 52.77 -46.84 -9.59
N GLN A 306 52.38 -46.12 -10.64
CA GLN A 306 53.02 -46.20 -11.96
C GLN A 306 54.48 -45.74 -11.91
N ASP A 307 54.78 -44.64 -11.23
CA ASP A 307 56.14 -44.13 -11.06
C ASP A 307 57.02 -45.14 -10.32
N GLN A 308 56.51 -45.77 -9.25
CA GLN A 308 57.22 -46.84 -8.57
C GLN A 308 57.48 -48.05 -9.46
N GLN A 309 56.53 -48.42 -10.32
CA GLN A 309 56.72 -49.51 -11.29
C GLN A 309 57.77 -49.14 -12.33
N LEU A 310 57.74 -47.92 -12.86
CA LEU A 310 58.72 -47.41 -13.81
C LEU A 310 60.14 -47.39 -13.21
N GLU A 311 60.28 -46.99 -11.94
CA GLU A 311 61.57 -47.05 -11.24
C GLU A 311 62.10 -48.49 -11.11
N ARG A 312 61.23 -49.46 -10.79
CA ARG A 312 61.61 -50.88 -10.69
C ARG A 312 62.05 -51.41 -12.05
N GLN A 313 61.26 -51.19 -13.10
CA GLN A 313 61.59 -51.60 -14.46
C GLN A 313 62.90 -50.96 -14.94
N SER A 314 63.12 -49.68 -14.63
CA SER A 314 64.37 -48.97 -14.95
C SER A 314 65.60 -49.60 -14.28
N LYS A 315 65.48 -50.00 -13.00
CA LYS A 315 66.54 -50.72 -12.27
C LYS A 315 66.82 -52.10 -12.89
N GLU A 316 65.78 -52.86 -13.22
CA GLU A 316 65.91 -54.17 -13.86
C GLU A 316 66.56 -54.06 -15.25
N ALA A 317 66.15 -53.09 -16.07
CA ALA A 317 66.73 -52.84 -17.38
C ALA A 317 68.22 -52.50 -17.28
N LYS A 318 68.62 -51.67 -16.30
CA LYS A 318 70.05 -51.36 -16.03
C LYS A 318 70.83 -52.60 -15.62
N ALA A 319 70.27 -53.44 -14.75
CA ALA A 319 70.92 -54.67 -14.29
C ALA A 319 71.09 -55.68 -15.44
N LEU A 320 70.07 -55.84 -16.29
CA LEU A 320 70.12 -56.71 -17.46
C LEU A 320 71.18 -56.22 -18.47
N LYS A 321 71.22 -54.91 -18.73
CA LYS A 321 72.25 -54.31 -19.60
C LYS A 321 73.65 -54.58 -19.07
N ALA A 322 73.90 -54.35 -17.78
CA ALA A 322 75.20 -54.65 -17.18
C ALA A 322 75.58 -56.13 -17.28
N ARG A 323 74.60 -57.04 -17.22
CA ARG A 323 74.83 -58.48 -17.42
C ARG A 323 75.19 -58.81 -18.87
N LEU A 324 74.52 -58.19 -19.84
CA LEU A 324 74.84 -58.33 -21.26
C LEU A 324 76.26 -57.85 -21.56
N ASP A 325 76.64 -56.67 -21.08
CA ASP A 325 77.99 -56.11 -21.26
C ASP A 325 79.08 -57.07 -20.74
N ARG A 326 78.85 -57.69 -19.57
CA ARG A 326 79.77 -58.72 -19.02
C ARG A 326 79.85 -59.98 -19.87
N LEU A 327 78.72 -60.42 -20.43
CA LEU A 327 78.69 -61.58 -21.31
C LEU A 327 79.44 -61.30 -22.62
N GLU A 328 79.25 -60.12 -23.21
CA GLU A 328 80.02 -59.67 -24.39
C GLU A 328 81.53 -59.64 -24.11
N GLN A 329 81.95 -59.04 -23.00
CA GLN A 329 83.36 -59.04 -22.59
C GLN A 329 83.93 -60.46 -22.47
N ARG A 330 83.15 -61.38 -21.89
CA ARG A 330 83.55 -62.78 -21.72
C ARG A 330 83.64 -63.53 -23.06
N ILE A 331 82.73 -63.27 -23.99
CA ILE A 331 82.78 -63.82 -25.36
C ILE A 331 84.04 -63.32 -26.07
N ASN A 332 84.30 -62.01 -26.04
CA ASN A 332 85.47 -61.41 -26.67
C ASN A 332 86.79 -61.97 -26.12
N HIS A 333 86.87 -62.18 -24.80
CA HIS A 333 88.04 -62.80 -24.17
C HIS A 333 88.26 -64.25 -24.62
N LEU A 334 87.19 -65.06 -24.71
CA LEU A 334 87.28 -66.44 -25.17
C LEU A 334 87.61 -66.56 -26.66
N SER A 335 87.13 -65.63 -27.50
CA SER A 335 87.51 -65.60 -28.91
C SER A 335 88.96 -65.19 -29.16
N ALA A 336 89.56 -64.41 -28.25
CA ALA A 336 90.96 -63.99 -28.35
C ALA A 336 91.97 -65.07 -27.88
N GLN A 337 91.49 -66.15 -27.25
CA GLN A 337 92.30 -67.28 -26.78
C GLN A 337 92.33 -68.49 -27.73
N ARG A 338 91.66 -68.39 -28.88
CA ARG A 338 91.73 -69.36 -29.98
C ARG A 338 92.63 -68.86 -31.08
#